data_AF-A0A6A7YBI5-F1
#
_entry.id   AF-A0A6A7YBI5-F1
#
_cell.length_a   1.000
_cell.length_b   1.000
_cell.length_c   1.000
_cell.angle_alpha   90.00
_cell.angle_beta   90.00
_cell.angle_gamma   90.00
#
_symmetry.space_group_name_H-M   'P 1'
#
loop_
_entity.id
_entity.type
_entity.pdbx_description
1 polymer ?
#
loop_
_entity_poly.entity_id
_entity_poly.type
_entity_poly.pdbx_seq_one_letter_code
_entity_poly.pdbx_strand_id
1 'polypeptide(L)'
;MCSLCGVLGGNEHWADAIARPGVFTRNGDRLDRLRERQNRVRLANAALAPFALTLSDWQSTSFLLSTRTGKTEIVEDLGHLWAAAERLIGRPCDPLDPAIIAAMEARHG
;
A
#
# COMPACT_ATOMS: atom_id res chain seq x y z
N MET A 1 -12.85 6.87 14.26
CA MET A 1 -13.19 7.74 13.11
C MET A 1 -14.69 7.76 12.95
N CYS A 2 -15.33 8.93 13.07
CA CYS A 2 -16.78 9.07 12.90
C CYS A 2 -17.18 9.06 11.41
N SER A 3 -18.40 8.59 11.12
CA SER A 3 -18.99 8.49 9.77
C SER A 3 -18.82 9.78 8.94
N LEU A 4 -18.92 10.94 9.58
CA LEU A 4 -18.83 12.24 8.91
C LEU A 4 -17.42 12.57 8.36
N CYS A 5 -16.36 12.10 9.02
CA CYS A 5 -14.98 12.29 8.57
C CYS A 5 -14.68 11.50 7.29
N GLY A 6 -15.38 10.39 7.05
CA GLY A 6 -15.25 9.61 5.82
C GLY A 6 -16.00 10.18 4.61
N VAL A 7 -16.99 11.06 4.86
CA VAL A 7 -17.84 11.69 3.81
C VAL A 7 -17.29 13.06 3.39
N LEU A 8 -16.72 13.84 4.32
CA LEU A 8 -16.23 15.20 4.07
C LEU A 8 -14.70 15.33 4.09
N GLY A 9 -14.00 14.39 4.72
CA GLY A 9 -12.55 14.45 4.94
C GLY A 9 -11.78 13.83 3.79
N GLY A 10 -11.26 14.71 2.92
CA GLY A 10 -10.36 14.42 1.81
C GLY A 10 -9.53 13.16 1.98
N ASN A 11 -9.91 12.12 1.24
CA ASN A 11 -9.11 10.93 1.00
C ASN A 11 -9.13 10.66 -0.50
N GLU A 12 -9.01 11.71 -1.31
CA GLU A 12 -8.66 11.58 -2.73
C GLU A 12 -7.19 11.18 -2.76
N HIS A 13 -6.96 9.87 -2.81
CA HIS A 13 -5.64 9.34 -3.08
C HIS A 13 -5.42 9.35 -4.58
N TRP A 14 -4.21 9.72 -5.05
CA TRP A 14 -3.89 9.77 -6.48
C TRP A 14 -4.11 8.44 -7.23
N ALA A 15 -4.12 7.33 -6.49
CA ALA A 15 -4.39 5.99 -7.02
C ALA A 15 -5.89 5.64 -7.15
N ASP A 16 -6.79 6.51 -6.69
CA ASP A 16 -8.24 6.27 -6.78
C ASP A 16 -8.77 6.80 -8.11
N ALA A 17 -9.36 5.90 -8.91
CA ALA A 17 -9.85 6.23 -10.23
C ALA A 17 -11.32 6.67 -10.22
N ILE A 18 -11.64 7.54 -11.18
CA ILE A 18 -13.01 7.92 -11.52
C ILE A 18 -13.76 6.69 -12.04
N ALA A 19 -15.02 6.53 -11.61
CA ALA A 19 -15.89 5.43 -12.02
C ALA A 19 -15.99 5.29 -13.55
N ARG A 20 -15.51 4.18 -14.09
CA ARG A 20 -15.59 3.80 -15.52
C ARG A 20 -15.74 2.28 -15.64
N PRO A 21 -16.39 1.76 -16.70
CA PRO A 21 -16.51 0.32 -16.91
C PRO A 21 -15.13 -0.35 -16.92
N GLY A 22 -14.95 -1.42 -16.14
CA GLY A 22 -13.68 -2.14 -16.03
C GLY A 22 -12.59 -1.45 -15.20
N VAL A 23 -12.87 -0.28 -14.62
CA VAL A 23 -11.93 0.46 -13.76
C VAL A 23 -12.46 0.47 -12.34
N PHE A 24 -11.64 0.03 -11.39
CA PHE A 24 -11.99 0.10 -9.98
C PHE A 24 -12.26 1.55 -9.55
N THR A 25 -13.31 1.76 -8.77
CA THR A 25 -13.59 3.05 -8.13
C THR A 25 -13.96 2.85 -6.67
N ARG A 26 -13.56 3.79 -5.82
CA ARG A 26 -13.83 3.75 -4.36
C ARG A 26 -15.32 3.77 -4.03
N ASN A 27 -16.16 4.35 -4.89
CA ASN A 27 -17.61 4.37 -4.71
C ASN A 27 -18.32 3.13 -5.30
N GLY A 28 -17.53 2.12 -5.73
CA GLY A 28 -18.04 0.85 -6.23
C GLY A 28 -18.47 -0.10 -5.11
N ASP A 29 -18.76 -1.35 -5.49
CA ASP A 29 -19.20 -2.37 -4.55
C ASP A 29 -18.13 -2.68 -3.48
N ARG A 30 -18.58 -3.07 -2.29
CA ARG A 30 -17.72 -3.52 -1.17
C ARG A 30 -16.76 -4.63 -1.61
N LEU A 31 -17.22 -5.60 -2.41
CA LEU A 31 -16.37 -6.71 -2.85
C LEU A 31 -15.23 -6.24 -3.74
N ASP A 32 -15.49 -5.33 -4.68
CA ASP A 32 -14.47 -4.78 -5.55
C ASP A 32 -13.45 -3.94 -4.79
N ARG A 33 -13.88 -3.22 -3.74
CA ARG A 33 -12.97 -2.52 -2.83
C ARG A 33 -12.01 -3.45 -2.11
N LEU A 34 -12.51 -4.57 -1.60
CA LEU A 34 -11.67 -5.56 -0.93
C LEU A 34 -10.67 -6.20 -1.91
N ARG A 35 -11.13 -6.56 -3.11
CA ARG A 35 -10.27 -7.11 -4.17
C ARG A 35 -9.17 -6.13 -4.57
N GLU A 36 -9.51 -4.86 -4.78
CA GLU A 36 -8.52 -3.85 -5.13
C GLU A 36 -7.53 -3.62 -3.98
N ARG A 37 -7.98 -3.56 -2.73
CA ARG A 37 -7.05 -3.43 -1.59
C ARG A 37 -6.09 -4.62 -1.51
N GLN A 38 -6.58 -5.85 -1.70
CA GLN A 38 -5.70 -7.03 -1.77
C GLN A 38 -4.72 -6.96 -2.95
N ASN A 39 -5.18 -6.48 -4.12
CA ASN A 39 -4.34 -6.26 -5.29
C ASN A 39 -3.21 -5.25 -4.99
N ARG A 40 -3.54 -4.11 -4.37
CA ARG A 40 -2.59 -3.09 -3.93
C ARG A 40 -1.58 -3.65 -2.93
N VAL A 41 -2.03 -4.41 -1.93
CA VAL A 41 -1.15 -5.08 -0.95
C VAL A 41 -0.19 -6.06 -1.65
N ARG A 42 -0.69 -6.85 -2.60
CA ARG A 42 0.14 -7.78 -3.38
C ARG A 42 1.23 -7.05 -4.17
N LEU A 43 0.87 -5.99 -4.89
CA LEU A 43 1.82 -5.19 -5.68
C LEU A 43 2.83 -4.47 -4.79
N ALA A 44 2.39 -3.86 -3.69
CA ALA A 44 3.27 -3.21 -2.72
C ALA A 44 4.27 -4.21 -2.11
N ASN A 45 3.82 -5.43 -1.78
CA ASN A 45 4.71 -6.47 -1.26
C ASN A 45 5.79 -6.92 -2.25
N ALA A 46 5.53 -6.87 -3.56
CA ALA A 46 6.57 -7.13 -4.55
C ALA A 46 7.70 -6.09 -4.45
N ALA A 47 7.34 -4.81 -4.33
CA ALA A 47 8.30 -3.71 -4.17
C ALA A 47 8.99 -3.68 -2.79
N LEU A 48 8.30 -4.11 -1.73
CA LEU A 48 8.82 -4.11 -0.36
C LEU A 48 9.73 -5.31 -0.05
N ALA A 49 9.60 -6.40 -0.79
CA ALA A 49 10.31 -7.63 -0.47
C ALA A 49 11.85 -7.51 -0.47
N PRO A 50 12.50 -6.75 -1.38
CA PRO A 50 13.93 -6.47 -1.31
C PRO A 50 14.38 -5.78 -0.01
N PHE A 51 13.47 -5.03 0.63
CA PHE A 51 13.71 -4.34 1.90
C PHE A 51 13.40 -5.22 3.13
N ALA A 52 13.01 -6.49 2.93
CA ALA A 52 12.55 -7.41 3.98
C ALA A 52 11.37 -6.85 4.79
N LEU A 53 10.51 -6.09 4.12
CA LEU A 53 9.28 -5.53 4.64
C LEU A 53 8.07 -6.25 4.05
N THR A 54 6.99 -6.24 4.81
CA THR A 54 5.69 -6.83 4.42
C THR A 54 4.56 -5.90 4.82
N LEU A 55 3.60 -5.73 3.92
CA LEU A 55 2.39 -4.97 4.08
C LEU A 55 1.18 -5.92 4.16
N SER A 56 0.25 -5.65 5.06
CA SER A 56 -1.04 -6.33 5.13
C SER A 56 -2.19 -5.34 5.28
N ASP A 57 -3.41 -5.75 4.87
CA ASP A 57 -4.60 -4.93 5.09
C ASP A 57 -4.97 -4.92 6.59
N TRP A 58 -5.20 -3.72 7.13
CA TRP A 58 -5.62 -3.53 8.51
C TRP A 58 -7.01 -2.91 8.57
N GLN A 59 -7.99 -3.71 8.99
CA GLN A 59 -9.39 -3.31 9.17
C GLN A 59 -10.03 -2.66 7.93
N SER A 60 -9.49 -2.93 6.74
CA SER A 60 -9.94 -2.36 5.46
C SER A 60 -9.97 -0.83 5.41
N THR A 61 -9.25 -0.17 6.32
CA THR A 61 -9.15 1.28 6.42
C THR A 61 -7.71 1.74 6.30
N SER A 62 -6.76 0.99 6.85
CA SER A 62 -5.34 1.28 6.78
C SER A 62 -4.54 0.02 6.41
N PHE A 63 -3.22 0.12 6.43
CA PHE A 63 -2.30 -0.98 6.20
C PHE A 63 -1.37 -1.16 7.41
N LEU A 64 -0.93 -2.39 7.65
CA LEU A 64 0.08 -2.69 8.65
C LEU A 64 1.39 -3.05 7.93
N LEU A 65 2.40 -2.20 8.10
CA LEU A 65 3.77 -2.45 7.64
C LEU A 65 4.54 -3.18 8.74
N SER A 66 5.27 -4.23 8.38
CA SER A 66 5.99 -5.09 9.33
C SER A 66 7.38 -5.45 8.82
N THR A 67 8.38 -5.50 9.72
CA THR A 67 9.70 -6.11 9.45
C THR A 67 9.73 -7.59 9.79
N ARG A 68 10.74 -8.28 9.25
CA ARG A 68 11.13 -9.63 9.69
C ARG A 68 11.42 -9.74 11.20
N THR A 69 11.85 -8.64 11.82
CA THR A 69 12.17 -8.57 13.26
C THR A 69 10.95 -8.32 14.15
N GLY A 70 9.75 -8.20 13.57
CA GLY A 70 8.50 -8.04 14.31
C GLY A 70 8.18 -6.59 14.70
N LYS A 71 8.95 -5.60 14.22
CA LYS A 71 8.53 -4.19 14.33
C LYS A 71 7.38 -3.95 13.37
N THR A 72 6.40 -3.15 13.79
CA THR A 72 5.21 -2.88 12.99
C THR A 72 4.81 -1.42 13.09
N GLU A 73 4.19 -0.89 12.03
CA GLU A 73 3.63 0.45 11.97
C GLU A 73 2.38 0.48 11.12
N ILE A 74 1.38 1.24 11.56
CA ILE A 74 0.13 1.43 10.80
C ILE A 74 0.33 2.60 9.83
N VAL A 75 0.01 2.37 8.56
CA VAL A 75 0.10 3.35 7.48
C VAL A 75 -1.31 3.60 6.94
N GLU A 76 -1.75 4.86 6.90
CA GLU A 76 -3.12 5.21 6.50
C GLU A 76 -3.39 4.97 5.01
N ASP A 77 -2.41 5.30 4.17
CA ASP A 77 -2.48 5.16 2.71
C ASP A 77 -1.12 4.76 2.11
N LEU A 78 -1.07 4.55 0.79
CA LEU A 78 0.18 4.16 0.12
C LEU A 78 1.14 5.34 -0.11
N GLY A 79 0.67 6.58 -0.03
CA GLY A 79 1.51 7.78 -0.14
C GLY A 79 2.52 7.89 1.01
N HIS A 80 2.15 7.42 2.20
CA HIS A 80 3.01 7.43 3.39
C HIS A 80 3.89 6.18 3.54
N LEU A 81 3.79 5.22 2.62
CA LEU A 81 4.42 3.90 2.76
C LEU A 81 5.95 3.97 2.88
N TRP A 82 6.60 4.73 2.00
CA TRP A 82 8.07 4.77 1.95
C TRP A 82 8.68 5.49 3.16
N ALA A 83 8.08 6.61 3.58
CA ALA A 83 8.48 7.30 4.81
C ALA A 83 8.35 6.39 6.05
N ALA A 84 7.25 5.62 6.13
CA ALA A 84 7.06 4.62 7.17
C ALA A 84 8.14 3.52 7.10
N ALA A 85 8.43 3.00 5.90
CA ALA A 85 9.45 1.99 5.68
C ALA A 85 10.83 2.44 6.18
N GLU A 86 11.28 3.64 5.77
CA GLU A 86 12.57 4.20 6.18
C GLU A 86 12.69 4.35 7.69
N ARG A 87 11.64 4.86 8.35
CA ARG A 87 11.58 4.98 9.80
C ARG A 87 11.70 3.62 10.49
N LEU A 88 11.04 2.60 9.94
CA LEU A 88 10.99 1.26 10.54
C LEU A 88 12.34 0.52 10.45
N ILE A 89 13.04 0.67 9.33
CA ILE A 89 14.31 0.00 9.08
C ILE A 89 15.55 0.84 9.42
N GLY A 90 15.39 2.15 9.60
CA GLY A 90 16.46 3.07 9.99
C GLY A 90 17.49 3.35 8.88
N ARG A 91 17.11 3.17 7.61
CA ARG A 91 17.95 3.47 6.44
C ARG A 91 17.06 3.95 5.28
N PRO A 92 17.61 4.68 4.29
CA PRO A 92 16.86 5.10 3.11
C PRO A 92 16.30 3.91 2.33
N CYS A 93 15.10 4.09 1.77
CA CYS A 93 14.41 3.12 0.93
C CYS A 93 14.14 3.78 -0.42
N ASP A 94 15.01 3.56 -1.40
CA ASP A 94 14.76 4.02 -2.77
C ASP A 94 14.08 2.91 -3.59
N PRO A 95 12.78 3.01 -3.89
CA PRO A 95 12.10 2.03 -4.75
C PRO A 95 12.52 2.11 -6.21
N LEU A 96 13.18 3.19 -6.63
CA LEU A 96 13.65 3.41 -8.00
C LEU A 96 15.13 3.05 -8.16
N ASP A 97 15.77 2.49 -7.12
CA ASP A 97 17.12 1.96 -7.21
C ASP A 97 17.16 0.86 -8.30
N PRO A 98 18.05 0.97 -9.31
CA PRO A 98 18.18 -0.03 -10.37
C PRO A 98 18.38 -1.45 -9.87
N ALA A 99 19.07 -1.65 -8.74
CA ALA A 99 19.26 -2.97 -8.14
C ALA A 99 17.94 -3.55 -7.60
N ILE A 100 17.07 -2.70 -7.06
CA ILE A 100 15.74 -3.09 -6.56
C ILE A 100 14.84 -3.44 -7.73
N ILE A 101 14.84 -2.62 -8.79
CA ILE A 101 14.07 -2.88 -10.02
C ILE A 101 14.50 -4.21 -10.64
N ALA A 102 15.80 -4.44 -10.81
CA ALA A 102 16.33 -5.71 -11.35
C ALA A 102 15.93 -6.92 -10.48
N ALA A 103 15.94 -6.77 -9.15
CA ALA A 103 15.49 -7.83 -8.25
C ALA A 103 13.98 -8.10 -8.34
N MET A 104 13.16 -7.08 -8.61
CA MET A 104 11.72 -7.25 -8.85
C MET A 104 11.46 -7.96 -10.18
N GLU A 105 12.11 -7.53 -11.26
CA GLU A 105 11.98 -8.14 -12.59
C GLU A 105 12.38 -9.62 -12.57
N ALA A 106 13.49 -9.96 -11.90
CA ALA A 106 13.94 -11.35 -11.76
C ALA A 106 12.97 -12.27 -11.00
N ARG A 107 12.02 -11.70 -10.22
CA ARG A 107 10.99 -12.45 -9.49
C ARG A 107 9.68 -12.57 -10.26
N HIS A 108 9.52 -11.77 -11.32
CA HIS A 108 8.31 -11.69 -12.14
C HIS A 108 8.49 -12.27 -13.55
N GLY A 109 9.73 -12.57 -13.97
CA GLY A 109 10.04 -13.41 -15.13
C GLY A 109 9.99 -14.90 -14.81
#